data_AF-A0A822E7B5-F1
#
_entry.id   AF-A0A822E7B5-F1
#
_cell.length_a   1.000
_cell.length_b   1.000
_cell.length_c   1.000
_cell.angle_alpha   90.00
_cell.angle_beta   90.00
_cell.angle_gamma   90.00
#
_symmetry.space_group_name_H-M   'P 1'
#
loop_
_entity.id
_entity.type
_entity.pdbx_description
1 polymer ?
#
loop_
_entity_poly.entity_id
_entity_poly.type
_entity_poly.pdbx_seq_one_letter_code
_entity_poly.pdbx_strand_id
1 'polypeptide(L)'
;ASFNEQTYTISVNSCCIETGGEISTYWTVYGRVSDQNADWIGIYKSDSCGTTVGSSCLGSPDAWSYVSSSGTSGTQIISAPSATGIYQAYYFHDNGYTIKAISKSFSISSLCAALHLTVKPETQVSNKRVIVSWCGANTSDTDDWIVFWQTDSSPSTDQNFISEAWAYTYGGTIPQNKHPTASGQDQNPNSTQCYPNYYDATDNPFTYFPSLINSSERYSKNLRDYTNLYSDIRAGKLPAVSYVKGLGIHSEHPAYGTLIAGETISQDVINAISESHTYRKNTVIFLLPNESGGFYDHVSPPPSSTIDNQPYGPRIPFVAVGHQIKKIMFHMFKWNRLV
;
A
#
# COMPACT_ATOMS: atom_id res chain seq x y z
N ALA A 1 -13.44 31.91 -29.50
CA ALA A 1 -13.31 30.59 -30.14
C ALA A 1 -14.43 29.72 -29.59
N SER A 2 -15.32 29.23 -30.45
CA SER A 2 -16.43 28.36 -30.07
C SER A 2 -15.88 27.11 -29.37
N PHE A 3 -16.32 26.86 -28.13
CA PHE A 3 -16.16 25.55 -27.53
C PHE A 3 -16.88 24.56 -28.43
N ASN A 4 -16.14 23.66 -29.09
CA ASN A 4 -16.76 22.50 -29.72
C ASN A 4 -17.38 21.69 -28.57
N GLU A 5 -18.70 21.79 -28.41
CA GLU A 5 -19.44 20.93 -27.49
C GLU A 5 -19.19 19.48 -27.91
N GLN A 6 -18.56 18.69 -27.03
CA GLN A 6 -18.38 17.27 -27.29
C GLN A 6 -19.77 16.62 -27.41
N THR A 7 -20.11 16.19 -28.63
CA THR A 7 -21.44 15.64 -28.94
C THR A 7 -21.64 14.23 -28.36
N TYR A 8 -20.57 13.56 -27.95
CA TYR A 8 -20.55 12.21 -27.41
C TYR A 8 -19.50 12.10 -26.30
N THR A 9 -19.78 11.33 -25.26
CA THR A 9 -18.80 10.97 -24.22
C THR A 9 -18.87 9.47 -23.93
N ILE A 10 -17.74 8.89 -23.54
CA ILE A 10 -17.65 7.51 -23.06
C ILE A 10 -16.58 7.39 -21.96
N SER A 11 -16.88 6.63 -20.91
CA SER A 11 -15.97 6.27 -19.83
C SER A 11 -16.12 4.81 -19.45
N VAL A 12 -15.15 4.30 -18.67
CA VAL A 12 -15.12 2.91 -18.17
C VAL A 12 -15.03 2.95 -16.65
N ASN A 13 -15.67 2.00 -15.96
CA ASN A 13 -15.76 1.92 -14.50
C ASN A 13 -14.41 1.72 -13.80
N SER A 14 -13.49 1.04 -14.45
CA SER A 14 -12.18 0.71 -13.89
C SER A 14 -11.07 0.92 -14.91
N CYS A 15 -9.90 1.26 -14.39
CA CYS A 15 -8.67 1.34 -15.18
C CYS A 15 -7.89 0.02 -15.22
N CYS A 16 -8.30 -0.98 -14.44
CA CYS A 16 -7.82 -2.35 -14.56
C CYS A 16 -9.01 -3.30 -14.44
N ILE A 17 -9.09 -4.23 -15.37
CA ILE A 17 -10.15 -5.23 -15.45
C ILE A 17 -9.49 -6.59 -15.59
N GLU A 18 -9.92 -7.57 -14.79
CA GLU A 18 -9.34 -8.90 -14.86
C GLU A 18 -9.79 -9.64 -16.11
N THR A 19 -8.93 -10.51 -16.66
CA THR A 19 -9.25 -11.33 -17.83
C THR A 19 -10.52 -12.14 -17.58
N GLY A 20 -11.51 -12.03 -18.47
CA GLY A 20 -12.81 -12.68 -18.31
C GLY A 20 -13.78 -11.98 -17.34
N GLY A 21 -13.37 -10.85 -16.75
CA GLY A 21 -14.25 -9.97 -15.99
C GLY A 21 -15.18 -9.13 -16.86
N GLU A 22 -15.85 -8.15 -16.25
CA GLU A 22 -16.83 -7.29 -16.91
C GLU A 22 -16.32 -5.85 -17.04
N ILE A 23 -16.40 -5.31 -18.25
CA ILE A 23 -16.17 -3.91 -18.58
C ILE A 23 -17.51 -3.17 -18.50
N SER A 24 -17.69 -2.32 -17.50
CA SER A 24 -18.83 -1.41 -17.46
C SER A 24 -18.46 -0.09 -18.13
N THR A 25 -19.13 0.24 -19.22
CA THR A 25 -18.94 1.49 -19.97
C THR A 25 -20.14 2.41 -19.75
N TYR A 26 -19.88 3.71 -19.62
CA TYR A 26 -20.92 4.73 -19.45
C TYR A 26 -20.81 5.71 -20.61
N TRP A 27 -21.91 5.98 -21.28
CA TRP A 27 -21.94 6.83 -22.46
C TRP A 27 -23.03 7.88 -22.36
N THR A 28 -22.78 9.03 -22.98
CA THR A 28 -23.77 10.10 -23.16
C THR A 28 -23.68 10.63 -24.58
N VAL A 29 -24.82 10.91 -25.19
CA VAL A 29 -24.94 11.55 -26.51
C VAL A 29 -25.77 12.82 -26.38
N TYR A 30 -25.30 13.91 -26.98
CA TYR A 30 -25.93 15.23 -26.91
C TYR A 30 -26.59 15.58 -28.24
N GLY A 31 -27.75 16.23 -28.18
CA GLY A 31 -28.49 16.68 -29.37
C GLY A 31 -29.15 15.56 -30.19
N ARG A 32 -29.14 14.31 -29.70
CA ARG A 32 -29.85 13.16 -30.31
C ARG A 32 -30.13 12.06 -29.29
N VAL A 33 -30.85 11.03 -29.72
CA VAL A 33 -31.08 9.77 -29.00
C VAL A 33 -30.27 8.67 -29.68
N SER A 34 -29.62 7.80 -28.89
CA SER A 34 -28.91 6.63 -29.39
C SER A 34 -29.87 5.59 -30.00
N ASP A 35 -29.34 4.77 -30.91
CA ASP A 35 -30.08 3.64 -31.47
C ASP A 35 -29.53 2.33 -30.92
N GLN A 36 -30.33 1.59 -30.16
CA GLN A 36 -29.93 0.30 -29.57
C GLN A 36 -29.60 -0.80 -30.60
N ASN A 37 -29.92 -0.61 -31.88
CA ASN A 37 -29.63 -1.57 -32.94
C ASN A 37 -28.52 -1.10 -33.90
N ALA A 38 -27.98 0.11 -33.69
CA ALA A 38 -27.03 0.70 -34.63
C ALA A 38 -25.87 1.44 -33.95
N ASP A 39 -26.08 2.02 -32.77
CA ASP A 39 -24.99 2.59 -31.98
C ASP A 39 -24.34 1.49 -31.14
N TRP A 40 -23.01 1.47 -31.13
CA TRP A 40 -22.26 0.38 -30.52
C TRP A 40 -20.96 0.86 -29.89
N ILE A 41 -20.48 0.05 -28.95
CA ILE A 41 -19.25 0.29 -28.21
C ILE A 41 -18.27 -0.82 -28.58
N GLY A 42 -17.08 -0.42 -29.03
CA GLY A 42 -15.97 -1.32 -29.33
C GLY A 42 -14.84 -1.17 -28.33
N ILE A 43 -14.29 -2.29 -27.88
CA ILE A 43 -13.09 -2.38 -27.05
C ILE A 43 -11.94 -2.80 -27.96
N TYR A 44 -10.92 -1.95 -28.07
CA TYR A 44 -9.74 -2.22 -28.88
C TYR A 44 -8.49 -2.15 -28.02
N LYS A 45 -7.57 -3.07 -28.27
CA LYS A 45 -6.20 -2.98 -27.76
C LYS A 45 -5.54 -1.70 -28.27
N SER A 46 -4.72 -1.07 -27.44
CA SER A 46 -3.97 0.14 -27.76
C SER A 46 -3.28 -0.02 -29.12
N ASP A 47 -3.29 1.06 -29.90
CA ASP A 47 -2.71 1.15 -31.25
C ASP A 47 -3.42 0.33 -32.36
N SER A 48 -4.52 -0.38 -32.06
CA SER A 48 -5.29 -1.15 -33.06
C SER A 48 -6.40 -0.33 -33.74
N CYS A 49 -6.60 0.92 -33.32
CA CYS A 49 -7.70 1.80 -33.72
C CYS A 49 -7.20 3.26 -33.73
N GLY A 50 -7.88 4.14 -34.46
CA GLY A 50 -7.54 5.55 -34.53
C GLY A 50 -7.52 6.24 -33.17
N THR A 51 -6.66 7.25 -33.01
CA THR A 51 -6.43 7.93 -31.73
C THR A 51 -7.22 9.24 -31.58
N THR A 52 -7.99 9.64 -32.60
CA THR A 52 -8.72 10.91 -32.63
C THR A 52 -10.18 10.73 -33.04
N VAL A 53 -11.08 11.48 -32.42
CA VAL A 53 -12.50 11.55 -32.81
C VAL A 53 -12.60 11.98 -34.27
N GLY A 54 -13.44 11.29 -35.05
CA GLY A 54 -13.60 11.49 -36.49
C GLY A 54 -12.72 10.60 -37.37
N SER A 55 -11.70 9.94 -36.83
CA SER A 55 -10.98 8.88 -37.54
C SER A 55 -11.79 7.57 -37.56
N SER A 56 -11.40 6.61 -38.41
CA SER A 56 -12.07 5.31 -38.52
C SER A 56 -11.27 4.19 -37.87
N CYS A 57 -11.96 3.18 -37.33
CA CYS A 57 -11.35 1.94 -36.84
C CYS A 57 -11.85 0.77 -37.67
N LEU A 58 -11.05 0.34 -38.65
CA LEU A 58 -11.47 -0.66 -39.65
C LEU A 58 -11.15 -2.11 -39.26
N GLY A 59 -10.42 -2.31 -38.15
CA GLY A 59 -10.17 -3.63 -37.58
C GLY A 59 -11.37 -4.16 -36.79
N SER A 60 -11.42 -5.47 -36.58
CA SER A 60 -12.40 -6.05 -35.66
C SER A 60 -12.06 -5.67 -34.21
N PRO A 61 -13.04 -5.26 -33.39
CA PRO A 61 -12.82 -5.02 -31.97
C PRO A 61 -12.50 -6.32 -31.22
N ASP A 62 -11.71 -6.24 -30.17
CA ASP A 62 -11.40 -7.36 -29.28
C ASP A 62 -12.64 -7.81 -28.47
N ALA A 63 -13.52 -6.86 -28.16
CA ALA A 63 -14.86 -7.10 -27.61
C ALA A 63 -15.78 -5.94 -28.00
N TRP A 64 -17.09 -6.19 -28.11
CA TRP A 64 -18.03 -5.13 -28.47
C TRP A 64 -19.45 -5.46 -28.00
N SER A 65 -20.30 -4.44 -27.99
CA SER A 65 -21.74 -4.59 -27.79
C SER A 65 -22.49 -3.41 -28.39
N TYR A 66 -23.70 -3.63 -28.91
CA TYR A 66 -24.65 -2.55 -29.16
C TYR A 66 -25.02 -1.85 -27.85
N VAL A 67 -25.47 -0.60 -27.89
CA VAL A 67 -26.04 0.04 -26.70
C VAL A 67 -27.34 -0.65 -26.27
N SER A 68 -27.60 -0.81 -24.97
CA SER A 68 -28.66 -1.69 -24.45
C SER A 68 -30.04 -1.07 -24.54
N SER A 69 -30.11 0.24 -24.67
CA SER A 69 -31.34 0.99 -24.83
C SER A 69 -31.11 2.27 -25.62
N SER A 70 -32.12 2.66 -26.39
CA SER A 70 -32.17 3.99 -26.99
C SER A 70 -32.33 5.05 -25.90
N GLY A 71 -31.45 6.03 -25.89
CA GLY A 71 -31.45 7.07 -24.87
C GLY A 71 -30.41 8.16 -25.13
N THR A 72 -30.38 9.15 -24.26
CA THR A 72 -29.30 10.17 -24.28
C THR A 72 -28.10 9.75 -23.45
N SER A 73 -28.23 8.72 -22.61
CA SER A 73 -27.14 8.11 -21.86
C SER A 73 -27.48 6.67 -21.48
N GLY A 74 -26.47 5.88 -21.13
CA GLY A 74 -26.66 4.51 -20.70
C GLY A 74 -25.38 3.84 -20.20
N THR A 75 -25.53 2.59 -19.75
CA THR A 75 -24.44 1.75 -19.27
C THR A 75 -24.41 0.44 -20.05
N GLN A 76 -23.25 0.07 -20.63
CA GLN A 76 -23.05 -1.24 -21.25
C GLN A 76 -22.06 -2.10 -20.48
N ILE A 77 -22.43 -3.34 -20.26
CA ILE A 77 -21.56 -4.38 -19.73
C ILE A 77 -21.03 -5.19 -20.91
N ILE A 78 -19.71 -5.28 -21.04
CA ILE A 78 -19.01 -5.99 -22.11
C ILE A 78 -18.00 -6.94 -21.46
N SER A 79 -17.97 -8.21 -21.87
CA SER A 79 -16.98 -9.16 -21.35
C SER A 79 -15.57 -8.74 -21.75
N ALA A 80 -14.65 -8.74 -20.79
CA ALA A 80 -13.26 -8.38 -21.02
C ALA A 80 -12.57 -9.43 -21.93
N PRO A 81 -11.84 -8.99 -22.97
CA PRO A 81 -10.95 -9.85 -23.74
C PRO A 81 -10.03 -10.70 -22.87
N SER A 82 -9.68 -11.90 -23.33
CA SER A 82 -8.74 -12.79 -22.63
C SER A 82 -7.28 -12.34 -22.77
N ALA A 83 -6.97 -11.57 -23.81
CA ALA A 83 -5.64 -11.03 -24.02
C ALA A 83 -5.37 -9.87 -23.04
N THR A 84 -4.27 -9.95 -22.32
CA THR A 84 -3.81 -8.86 -21.45
C THR A 84 -3.23 -7.71 -22.28
N GLY A 85 -3.27 -6.50 -21.73
CA GLY A 85 -2.72 -5.31 -22.36
C GLY A 85 -3.44 -4.02 -21.99
N ILE A 86 -3.12 -2.95 -22.72
CA ILE A 86 -3.80 -1.66 -22.62
C ILE A 86 -4.89 -1.59 -23.68
N TYR A 87 -6.07 -1.10 -23.30
CA TYR A 87 -7.28 -1.04 -24.12
C TYR A 87 -7.95 0.34 -24.00
N GLN A 88 -8.79 0.66 -24.98
CA GLN A 88 -9.69 1.82 -24.95
C GLN A 88 -11.09 1.39 -25.42
N ALA A 89 -12.11 2.06 -24.90
CA ALA A 89 -13.48 1.92 -25.35
C ALA A 89 -13.82 3.07 -26.32
N TYR A 90 -14.53 2.73 -27.39
CA TYR A 90 -14.88 3.65 -28.47
C TYR A 90 -16.38 3.61 -28.68
N TYR A 91 -17.00 4.78 -28.78
CA TYR A 91 -18.41 4.89 -29.18
C TYR A 91 -18.50 5.11 -30.69
N PHE A 92 -19.37 4.33 -31.33
CA PHE A 92 -19.68 4.41 -32.75
C PHE A 92 -21.17 4.65 -32.96
N HIS A 93 -21.50 5.32 -34.06
CA HIS A 93 -22.85 5.68 -34.42
C HIS A 93 -23.28 4.99 -35.71
N ASP A 94 -24.52 4.51 -35.74
CA ASP A 94 -25.23 4.04 -36.95
C ASP A 94 -24.49 2.96 -37.75
N ASN A 95 -24.04 1.91 -37.06
CA ASN A 95 -23.23 0.80 -37.59
C ASN A 95 -21.93 1.25 -38.29
N GLY A 96 -21.56 2.52 -38.14
CA GLY A 96 -20.34 3.09 -38.70
C GLY A 96 -19.12 2.73 -37.86
N TYR A 97 -17.95 2.97 -38.44
CA TYR A 97 -16.65 2.77 -37.79
C TYR A 97 -15.92 4.09 -37.51
N THR A 98 -16.61 5.21 -37.69
CA THR A 98 -16.07 6.54 -37.38
C THR A 98 -16.23 6.82 -35.89
N ILE A 99 -15.10 7.05 -35.23
CA ILE A 99 -15.02 7.28 -33.79
C ILE A 99 -15.80 8.54 -33.41
N LYS A 100 -16.76 8.40 -32.49
CA LYS A 100 -17.52 9.52 -31.93
C LYS A 100 -17.04 9.95 -30.54
N ALA A 101 -16.61 9.00 -29.73
CA ALA A 101 -15.98 9.26 -28.44
C ALA A 101 -14.94 8.16 -28.14
N ILE A 102 -13.94 8.50 -27.34
CA ILE A 102 -12.86 7.61 -26.91
C ILE A 102 -12.75 7.71 -25.40
N SER A 103 -12.67 6.59 -24.70
CA SER A 103 -12.43 6.56 -23.26
C SER A 103 -10.96 6.85 -22.94
N LYS A 104 -10.66 7.10 -21.65
CA LYS A 104 -9.31 6.93 -21.14
C LYS A 104 -8.86 5.47 -21.34
N SER A 105 -7.57 5.25 -21.51
CA SER A 105 -6.99 3.90 -21.55
C SER A 105 -7.19 3.19 -20.20
N PHE A 106 -7.42 1.89 -20.28
CA PHE A 106 -7.47 0.97 -19.14
C PHE A 106 -6.69 -0.29 -19.46
N SER A 107 -6.33 -1.07 -18.45
CA SER A 107 -5.60 -2.32 -18.59
C SER A 107 -6.53 -3.51 -18.43
N ILE A 108 -6.23 -4.58 -19.18
CA ILE A 108 -6.75 -5.91 -18.91
C ILE A 108 -5.57 -6.75 -18.43
N SER A 109 -5.72 -7.36 -17.26
CA SER A 109 -4.65 -8.10 -16.57
C SER A 109 -5.17 -9.41 -16.00
N SER A 110 -4.30 -10.38 -15.71
CA SER A 110 -4.71 -11.62 -15.01
C SER A 110 -5.08 -11.37 -13.55
N LEU A 111 -4.62 -10.26 -12.98
CA LEU A 111 -4.90 -9.80 -11.63
C LEU A 111 -4.82 -8.27 -11.62
N CYS A 112 -5.81 -7.62 -11.02
CA CYS A 112 -5.80 -6.18 -10.84
C CYS A 112 -5.36 -5.82 -9.42
N ALA A 113 -4.43 -4.88 -9.31
CA ALA A 113 -4.08 -4.33 -8.01
C ALA A 113 -5.23 -3.46 -7.50
N ALA A 114 -5.44 -3.40 -6.19
CA ALA A 114 -6.45 -2.54 -5.58
C ALA A 114 -6.25 -1.05 -5.92
N LEU A 115 -5.03 -0.64 -6.27
CA LEU A 115 -4.66 0.71 -6.68
C LEU A 115 -3.74 0.66 -7.90
N HIS A 116 -4.05 1.45 -8.92
CA HIS A 116 -3.23 1.64 -10.10
C HIS A 116 -2.79 3.10 -10.23
N LEU A 117 -1.48 3.32 -10.42
CA LEU A 117 -0.85 4.63 -10.55
C LEU A 117 -0.16 4.75 -11.92
N THR A 118 -0.28 5.91 -12.56
CA THR A 118 0.39 6.24 -13.83
C THR A 118 1.01 7.63 -13.74
N VAL A 119 2.16 7.82 -14.38
CA VAL A 119 2.90 9.09 -14.37
C VAL A 119 3.18 9.51 -15.81
N LYS A 120 2.88 10.77 -16.18
CA LYS A 120 3.15 11.31 -17.51
C LYS A 120 3.86 12.67 -17.49
N PRO A 121 4.87 12.88 -18.36
CA PRO A 121 5.55 11.85 -19.14
C PRO A 121 6.44 10.99 -18.24
N GLU A 122 6.75 9.78 -18.70
CA GLU A 122 7.54 8.77 -17.95
C GLU A 122 9.01 9.19 -17.76
N THR A 123 9.49 10.12 -18.59
CA THR A 123 10.81 10.75 -18.44
C THR A 123 10.62 12.26 -18.41
N GLN A 124 11.23 12.92 -17.43
CA GLN A 124 11.21 14.37 -17.28
C GLN A 124 12.58 14.93 -16.94
N VAL A 125 12.78 16.20 -17.29
CA VAL A 125 13.93 16.96 -16.80
C VAL A 125 13.73 17.27 -15.33
N SER A 126 14.81 17.23 -14.54
CA SER A 126 14.78 17.64 -13.12
C SER A 126 14.08 19.00 -12.93
N ASN A 127 13.32 19.13 -11.86
CA ASN A 127 12.51 20.31 -11.52
C ASN A 127 11.40 20.66 -12.53
N LYS A 128 10.96 19.71 -13.37
CA LYS A 128 9.76 19.86 -14.21
C LYS A 128 8.59 19.08 -13.64
N ARG A 129 7.38 19.50 -14.03
CA ARG A 129 6.14 18.86 -13.58
C ARG A 129 5.92 17.53 -14.28
N VAL A 130 5.45 16.57 -13.51
CA VAL A 130 4.82 15.34 -13.97
C VAL A 130 3.34 15.37 -13.60
N ILE A 131 2.53 14.62 -14.33
CA ILE A 131 1.12 14.40 -14.04
C ILE A 131 1.01 12.99 -13.50
N VAL A 132 0.57 12.85 -12.25
CA VAL A 132 0.20 11.55 -11.70
C VAL A 132 -1.30 11.35 -11.87
N SER A 133 -1.70 10.17 -12.29
CA SER A 133 -3.10 9.76 -12.40
C SER A 133 -3.25 8.39 -11.76
N TRP A 134 -4.30 8.21 -10.98
CA TRP A 134 -4.59 6.96 -10.29
C TRP A 134 -6.04 6.53 -10.49
N CYS A 135 -6.32 5.29 -10.10
CA CYS A 135 -7.62 4.65 -10.20
C CYS A 135 -7.64 3.37 -9.36
N GLY A 136 -8.83 2.85 -9.06
CA GLY A 136 -9.02 1.71 -8.15
C GLY A 136 -9.08 2.11 -6.67
N ALA A 137 -8.53 3.27 -6.29
CA ALA A 137 -8.67 3.84 -4.95
C ALA A 137 -9.62 5.03 -4.92
N ASN A 138 -10.46 5.09 -3.88
CA ASN A 138 -11.15 6.32 -3.51
C ASN A 138 -10.16 7.21 -2.74
N THR A 139 -9.83 8.37 -3.29
CA THR A 139 -8.92 9.33 -2.67
C THR A 139 -9.65 10.61 -2.25
N SER A 140 -10.87 10.46 -1.77
CA SER A 140 -11.73 11.59 -1.36
C SER A 140 -11.33 12.17 0.00
N ASP A 141 -10.42 11.52 0.73
CA ASP A 141 -9.94 12.02 2.01
C ASP A 141 -8.96 13.18 1.79
N THR A 142 -9.05 14.21 2.63
CA THR A 142 -8.10 15.33 2.62
C THR A 142 -6.69 14.91 3.04
N ASP A 143 -6.56 13.76 3.69
CA ASP A 143 -5.29 13.22 4.18
C ASP A 143 -4.61 12.25 3.21
N ASP A 144 -5.19 11.95 2.04
CA ASP A 144 -4.60 11.08 1.03
C ASP A 144 -3.50 11.80 0.22
N TRP A 145 -2.38 11.13 -0.07
CA TRP A 145 -1.22 11.74 -0.74
C TRP A 145 -0.46 10.77 -1.67
N ILE A 146 0.35 11.35 -2.55
CA ILE A 146 1.21 10.66 -3.53
C ILE A 146 2.63 11.20 -3.36
N VAL A 147 3.64 10.32 -3.44
CA VAL A 147 5.07 10.67 -3.44
C VAL A 147 5.84 9.90 -4.51
N PHE A 148 7.03 10.39 -4.87
CA PHE A 148 7.97 9.74 -5.78
C PHE A 148 9.14 9.10 -5.05
N TRP A 149 9.58 7.92 -5.51
CA TRP A 149 10.78 7.22 -5.02
C TRP A 149 11.88 7.18 -6.09
N GLN A 150 13.15 7.31 -5.67
CA GLN A 150 14.31 7.04 -6.52
C GLN A 150 14.59 5.53 -6.58
N THR A 151 14.74 4.98 -7.79
CA THR A 151 14.90 3.53 -8.03
C THR A 151 16.35 3.06 -8.16
N ASP A 152 17.30 3.98 -8.28
CA ASP A 152 18.75 3.71 -8.39
C ASP A 152 19.46 3.61 -7.03
N SER A 153 18.73 3.85 -5.95
CA SER A 153 19.08 3.46 -4.58
C SER A 153 18.24 2.23 -4.21
N SER A 154 18.82 1.25 -3.52
CA SER A 154 18.21 -0.05 -3.20
C SER A 154 16.70 0.09 -2.89
N PRO A 155 15.80 -0.62 -3.59
CA PRO A 155 14.34 -0.48 -3.46
C PRO A 155 13.77 -1.05 -2.15
N SER A 156 14.59 -1.14 -1.10
CA SER A 156 14.33 -1.90 0.13
C SER A 156 14.02 -1.02 1.35
N THR A 157 13.91 0.30 1.22
CA THR A 157 13.62 1.21 2.33
C THR A 157 12.65 2.32 1.92
N ASP A 158 11.60 2.54 2.71
CA ASP A 158 10.62 3.64 2.57
C ASP A 158 11.23 5.05 2.80
N GLN A 159 12.55 5.19 2.76
CA GLN A 159 13.29 6.43 3.03
C GLN A 159 13.90 7.09 1.78
N ASN A 160 13.80 6.45 0.60
CA ASN A 160 14.29 7.02 -0.68
C ASN A 160 13.20 7.80 -1.44
N PHE A 161 12.18 8.27 -0.73
CA PHE A 161 11.19 9.16 -1.33
C PHE A 161 11.79 10.56 -1.49
N ILE A 162 11.48 11.19 -2.62
CA ILE A 162 11.92 12.54 -2.92
C ILE A 162 11.07 13.47 -2.04
N SER A 163 11.64 13.92 -0.92
CA SER A 163 10.96 14.74 0.09
C SER A 163 10.40 16.08 -0.46
N GLU A 164 10.92 16.50 -1.61
CA GLU A 164 10.48 17.69 -2.36
C GLU A 164 9.38 17.39 -3.39
N ALA A 165 9.06 16.11 -3.64
CA ALA A 165 8.11 15.68 -4.67
C ALA A 165 7.00 14.80 -4.09
N TRP A 166 5.99 15.46 -3.54
CA TRP A 166 4.74 14.84 -3.09
C TRP A 166 3.58 15.82 -3.25
N ALA A 167 2.35 15.30 -3.23
CA ALA A 167 1.13 16.11 -3.24
C ALA A 167 -0.03 15.36 -2.58
N TYR A 168 -0.94 16.11 -1.94
CA TYR A 168 -2.25 15.56 -1.57
C TYR A 168 -3.06 15.23 -2.83
N THR A 169 -3.82 14.15 -2.79
CA THR A 169 -4.75 13.74 -3.87
C THR A 169 -5.95 14.68 -3.95
N TYR A 170 -6.32 15.29 -2.81
CA TYR A 170 -7.38 16.28 -2.68
C TYR A 170 -6.84 17.72 -2.77
N GLY A 171 -7.50 18.56 -3.56
CA GLY A 171 -7.30 20.02 -3.52
C GLY A 171 -6.10 20.60 -4.30
N GLY A 172 -5.27 19.78 -4.95
CA GLY A 172 -4.20 20.25 -5.85
C GLY A 172 -3.12 21.13 -5.18
N THR A 173 -3.09 21.15 -3.86
CA THR A 173 -2.09 21.89 -3.07
C THR A 173 -0.76 21.16 -3.13
N ILE A 174 0.28 21.85 -3.62
CA ILE A 174 1.69 21.41 -3.62
C ILE A 174 2.35 21.99 -2.35
N PRO A 175 2.66 21.20 -1.32
CA PRO A 175 3.20 21.74 -0.08
C PRO A 175 4.74 21.75 -0.10
N GLN A 176 5.35 22.68 0.65
CA GLN A 176 6.80 22.83 0.71
C GLN A 176 7.41 22.13 1.93
N ASN A 177 8.47 21.35 1.67
CA ASN A 177 9.52 20.91 2.60
C ASN A 177 9.13 20.11 3.87
N LYS A 178 7.89 19.64 4.01
CA LYS A 178 7.52 18.73 5.11
C LYS A 178 6.33 17.85 4.77
N HIS A 179 6.56 16.54 4.68
CA HIS A 179 5.54 15.52 4.49
C HIS A 179 4.42 15.59 5.57
N PRO A 180 3.15 15.25 5.26
CA PRO A 180 2.09 15.16 6.25
C PRO A 180 2.43 14.15 7.35
N THR A 181 2.10 14.45 8.60
CA THR A 181 2.12 13.43 9.66
C THR A 181 1.04 12.40 9.37
N ALA A 182 1.40 11.12 9.23
CA ALA A 182 0.44 10.03 9.04
C ALA A 182 -0.59 10.02 10.19
N SER A 183 -1.77 10.59 9.95
CA SER A 183 -2.88 10.72 10.91
C SER A 183 -4.05 9.77 10.64
N GLY A 184 -4.04 9.06 9.50
CA GLY A 184 -5.13 8.17 9.12
C GLY A 184 -5.26 6.96 10.07
N GLN A 185 -6.47 6.77 10.61
CA GLN A 185 -6.89 5.48 11.15
C GLN A 185 -7.65 4.71 10.07
N ASP A 186 -7.24 3.49 9.77
CA ASP A 186 -7.96 2.61 8.85
C ASP A 186 -9.29 2.18 9.50
N GLN A 187 -10.39 2.83 9.12
CA GLN A 187 -11.72 2.61 9.69
C GLN A 187 -12.47 1.56 8.86
N ASN A 188 -12.42 0.28 9.23
CA ASN A 188 -13.34 -0.73 8.70
C ASN A 188 -14.50 -0.98 9.70
N PRO A 189 -15.78 -0.71 9.36
CA PRO A 189 -16.89 -0.71 10.31
C PRO A 189 -17.48 -2.07 10.69
N ASN A 190 -17.02 -3.20 10.13
CA ASN A 190 -17.66 -4.50 10.36
C ASN A 190 -16.70 -5.53 10.94
N SER A 191 -16.80 -5.71 12.26
CA SER A 191 -16.04 -6.66 13.06
C SER A 191 -16.38 -8.12 12.72
N THR A 192 -15.39 -8.82 12.19
CA THR A 192 -15.07 -10.17 12.67
C THR A 192 -13.55 -10.22 12.91
N GLN A 193 -13.19 -10.24 14.20
CA GLN A 193 -11.81 -10.28 14.70
C GLN A 193 -11.07 -11.51 14.17
N CYS A 194 -10.02 -11.31 13.38
CA CYS A 194 -8.88 -12.21 13.26
C CYS A 194 -7.62 -11.42 12.91
N TYR A 195 -6.50 -11.90 13.43
CA TYR A 195 -5.12 -11.63 13.02
C TYR A 195 -5.01 -11.31 11.51
N PRO A 196 -4.24 -10.30 11.04
CA PRO A 196 -2.99 -9.82 11.62
C PRO A 196 -2.95 -8.38 12.17
N ASN A 197 -4.03 -7.61 12.26
CA ASN A 197 -3.91 -6.17 12.64
C ASN A 197 -4.16 -5.86 14.13
N TYR A 198 -4.03 -6.84 15.03
CA TYR A 198 -4.42 -6.71 16.43
C TYR A 198 -3.38 -7.27 17.41
N TYR A 199 -3.52 -6.87 18.68
CA TYR A 199 -2.71 -7.38 19.79
C TYR A 199 -2.94 -8.88 20.00
N ASP A 200 -1.87 -9.66 19.87
CA ASP A 200 -1.85 -11.06 20.26
C ASP A 200 -1.39 -11.18 21.71
N ALA A 201 -2.32 -11.58 22.59
CA ALA A 201 -2.05 -11.75 24.01
C ALA A 201 -1.08 -12.90 24.31
N THR A 202 -1.06 -13.93 23.45
CA THR A 202 -0.14 -15.09 23.62
C THR A 202 1.32 -14.69 23.47
N ASP A 203 1.51 -13.56 22.80
CA ASP A 203 2.76 -13.04 22.31
C ASP A 203 3.35 -11.99 23.27
N ASN A 204 2.68 -11.77 24.42
CA ASN A 204 3.11 -10.97 25.55
C ASN A 204 3.28 -11.85 26.81
N PRO A 205 4.52 -12.26 27.14
CA PRO A 205 4.76 -13.19 28.24
C PRO A 205 4.37 -12.61 29.61
N PHE A 206 4.33 -11.28 29.76
CA PHE A 206 4.03 -10.64 31.05
C PHE A 206 2.58 -10.85 31.51
N THR A 207 1.69 -11.21 30.60
CA THR A 207 0.29 -11.52 30.92
C THR A 207 0.13 -12.84 31.69
N TYR A 208 1.14 -13.72 31.65
CA TYR A 208 1.13 -15.01 32.36
C TYR A 208 1.57 -14.92 33.82
N PHE A 209 2.02 -13.75 34.28
CA PHE A 209 2.42 -13.53 35.67
C PHE A 209 1.37 -12.69 36.39
N PRO A 210 0.51 -13.30 37.23
CA PRO A 210 -0.51 -12.56 37.96
C PRO A 210 0.06 -11.40 38.78
N SER A 211 1.28 -11.53 39.30
CA SER A 211 1.96 -10.45 40.03
C SER A 211 2.11 -9.15 39.23
N LEU A 212 2.09 -9.20 37.90
CA LEU A 212 2.22 -8.05 37.00
C LEU A 212 0.87 -7.45 36.57
N ILE A 213 -0.22 -8.22 36.66
CA ILE A 213 -1.53 -7.84 36.08
C ILE A 213 -2.75 -8.03 37.01
N ASN A 214 -2.58 -8.54 38.23
CA ASN A 214 -3.68 -8.85 39.16
C ASN A 214 -4.42 -7.64 39.74
N SER A 215 -4.12 -6.42 39.29
CA SER A 215 -4.92 -5.22 39.56
C SER A 215 -4.90 -4.28 38.37
N SER A 216 -5.96 -3.48 38.20
CA SER A 216 -6.05 -2.48 37.12
C SER A 216 -4.90 -1.46 37.18
N GLU A 217 -4.42 -1.13 38.38
CA GLU A 217 -3.25 -0.25 38.57
C GLU A 217 -1.97 -0.90 38.03
N ARG A 218 -1.72 -2.17 38.36
CA ARG A 218 -0.53 -2.90 37.88
C ARG A 218 -0.59 -3.14 36.38
N TYR A 219 -1.77 -3.52 35.88
CA TYR A 219 -2.02 -3.69 34.45
C TYR A 219 -1.70 -2.40 33.69
N SER A 220 -2.33 -1.28 34.06
CA SER A 220 -2.12 0.01 33.37
C SER A 220 -0.71 0.56 33.55
N LYS A 221 -0.02 0.21 34.64
CA LYS A 221 1.37 0.61 34.87
C LYS A 221 2.35 -0.16 33.98
N ASN A 222 2.18 -1.48 33.89
CA ASN A 222 3.15 -2.40 33.30
C ASN A 222 2.89 -2.69 31.82
N LEU A 223 1.62 -2.71 31.39
CA LEU A 223 1.21 -2.93 30.02
C LEU A 223 0.77 -1.61 29.41
N ARG A 224 1.61 -1.08 28.52
CA ARG A 224 1.43 0.23 27.89
C ARG A 224 1.24 0.05 26.39
N ASP A 225 0.39 0.87 25.81
CA ASP A 225 0.19 0.93 24.37
C ASP A 225 1.37 1.65 23.68
N TYR A 226 1.71 1.20 22.47
CA TYR A 226 2.79 1.75 21.65
C TYR A 226 2.65 3.26 21.41
N THR A 227 1.42 3.77 21.32
CA THR A 227 1.12 5.20 21.12
C THR A 227 1.74 6.11 22.18
N ASN A 228 1.98 5.60 23.40
CA ASN A 228 2.61 6.36 24.49
C ASN A 228 4.14 6.30 24.47
N LEU A 229 4.75 5.41 23.69
CA LEU A 229 6.20 5.18 23.72
C LEU A 229 6.97 6.46 23.36
N TYR A 230 6.61 7.12 22.26
CA TYR A 230 7.31 8.33 21.82
C TYR A 230 7.08 9.53 22.74
N SER A 231 5.88 9.67 23.32
CA SER A 231 5.61 10.73 24.28
C SER A 231 6.40 10.50 25.57
N ASP A 232 6.54 9.26 26.03
CA ASP A 232 7.36 8.89 27.18
C ASP A 232 8.86 9.07 26.91
N ILE A 233 9.34 8.76 25.70
CA ILE A 233 10.71 9.04 25.27
C ILE A 233 11.01 10.54 25.32
N ARG A 234 10.12 11.37 24.76
CA ARG A 234 10.28 12.84 24.76
C ARG A 234 10.21 13.42 26.18
N ALA A 235 9.32 12.88 27.02
CA ALA A 235 9.10 13.36 28.37
C ALA A 235 10.10 12.80 29.40
N GLY A 236 11.00 11.88 29.00
CA GLY A 236 11.94 11.26 29.94
C GLY A 236 11.26 10.32 30.95
N LYS A 237 10.19 9.63 30.54
CA LYS A 237 9.34 8.79 31.41
C LYS A 237 9.49 7.29 31.20
N LEU A 238 10.36 6.83 30.31
CA LEU A 238 10.62 5.41 30.16
C LEU A 238 11.12 4.79 31.48
N PRO A 239 10.63 3.59 31.85
CA PRO A 239 11.16 2.82 32.96
C PRO A 239 12.60 2.36 32.68
N ALA A 240 13.26 1.82 33.71
CA ALA A 240 14.62 1.30 33.58
C ALA A 240 14.73 0.14 32.57
N VAL A 241 13.65 -0.62 32.37
CA VAL A 241 13.56 -1.70 31.38
C VAL A 241 12.22 -1.57 30.65
N SER A 242 12.27 -1.48 29.33
CA SER A 242 11.11 -1.43 28.44
C SER A 242 11.18 -2.56 27.43
N TYR A 243 10.07 -3.27 27.24
CA TYR A 243 9.88 -4.21 26.15
C TYR A 243 8.94 -3.58 25.14
N VAL A 244 9.38 -3.50 23.88
CA VAL A 244 8.58 -2.98 22.78
C VAL A 244 8.34 -4.12 21.82
N LYS A 245 7.08 -4.28 21.40
CA LYS A 245 6.66 -5.33 20.48
C LYS A 245 5.79 -4.70 19.40
N GLY A 246 6.13 -4.93 18.15
CA GLY A 246 5.29 -4.57 17.02
C GLY A 246 3.96 -5.34 17.06
N LEU A 247 2.86 -4.65 16.75
CA LEU A 247 1.57 -5.32 16.61
C LEU A 247 1.47 -5.93 15.22
N GLY A 248 1.06 -7.19 15.15
CA GLY A 248 0.44 -7.68 13.94
C GLY A 248 1.33 -7.68 12.69
N ILE A 249 0.92 -6.94 11.65
CA ILE A 249 1.71 -6.75 10.42
C ILE A 249 3.09 -6.11 10.65
N HIS A 250 3.33 -5.51 11.81
CA HIS A 250 4.62 -4.94 12.19
C HIS A 250 5.48 -5.90 13.03
N SER A 251 5.08 -7.16 13.16
CA SER A 251 5.82 -8.16 13.94
C SER A 251 6.93 -8.87 13.16
N GLU A 252 6.99 -8.68 11.84
CA GLU A 252 7.85 -9.43 10.91
C GLU A 252 7.54 -10.94 10.84
N HIS A 253 6.45 -11.41 11.46
CA HIS A 253 6.11 -12.82 11.49
C HIS A 253 5.86 -13.37 10.08
N PRO A 254 6.39 -14.55 9.70
CA PRO A 254 6.09 -15.14 8.40
C PRO A 254 4.59 -15.31 8.16
N ALA A 255 4.18 -15.21 6.90
CA ALA A 255 2.79 -15.16 6.44
C ALA A 255 2.04 -13.85 6.78
N TYR A 256 2.65 -12.92 7.51
CA TYR A 256 1.95 -11.78 8.07
C TYR A 256 2.76 -10.48 8.04
N GLY A 257 2.20 -9.44 7.43
CA GLY A 257 2.90 -8.18 7.26
C GLY A 257 4.10 -8.29 6.31
N THR A 258 5.02 -7.34 6.43
CA THR A 258 6.24 -7.27 5.62
C THR A 258 7.44 -7.01 6.52
N LEU A 259 8.63 -7.41 6.08
CA LEU A 259 9.88 -7.10 6.79
C LEU A 259 10.01 -5.59 7.04
N ILE A 260 9.69 -4.77 6.03
CA ILE A 260 9.75 -3.31 6.13
C ILE A 260 8.81 -2.78 7.22
N ALA A 261 7.61 -3.33 7.35
CA ALA A 261 6.64 -2.86 8.33
C ALA A 261 7.13 -3.04 9.78
N GLY A 262 7.88 -4.11 10.07
CA GLY A 262 8.51 -4.32 11.38
C GLY A 262 9.85 -3.60 11.54
N GLU A 263 10.67 -3.55 10.49
CA GLU A 263 11.92 -2.81 10.49
C GLU A 263 11.68 -1.31 10.71
N THR A 264 10.58 -0.76 10.17
CA THR A 264 10.18 0.64 10.33
C THR A 264 9.89 0.95 11.81
N ILE A 265 9.09 0.11 12.48
CA ILE A 265 8.82 0.27 13.92
C ILE A 265 10.12 0.16 14.71
N SER A 266 10.97 -0.82 14.41
CA SER A 266 12.25 -1.00 15.08
C SER A 266 13.17 0.22 14.90
N GLN A 267 13.26 0.74 13.67
CA GLN A 267 14.06 1.90 13.31
C GLN A 267 13.55 3.17 13.98
N ASP A 268 12.23 3.41 13.98
CA ASP A 268 11.65 4.60 14.59
C ASP A 268 11.91 4.63 16.10
N VAL A 269 11.80 3.49 16.79
CA VAL A 269 12.13 3.39 18.22
C VAL A 269 13.61 3.65 18.46
N ILE A 270 14.48 3.04 17.64
CA ILE A 270 15.93 3.25 17.72
C ILE A 270 16.28 4.73 17.51
N ASN A 271 15.70 5.37 16.50
CA ASN A 271 15.92 6.78 16.19
C ASN A 271 15.41 7.68 17.32
N ALA A 272 14.19 7.44 17.82
CA ALA A 272 13.62 8.23 18.91
C ALA A 272 14.50 8.20 20.17
N ILE A 273 15.07 7.05 20.51
CA ILE A 273 16.03 6.92 21.62
C ILE A 273 17.36 7.59 21.30
N SER A 274 17.90 7.38 20.09
CA SER A 274 19.21 7.89 19.66
C SER A 274 19.24 9.41 19.53
N GLU A 275 18.11 10.02 19.18
CA GLU A 275 17.92 11.47 19.06
C GLU A 275 17.51 12.12 20.38
N SER A 276 17.01 11.33 21.35
CA SER A 276 16.60 11.84 22.66
C SER A 276 17.79 12.36 23.45
N HIS A 277 17.76 13.64 23.82
CA HIS A 277 18.75 14.24 24.73
C HIS A 277 18.82 13.54 26.08
N THR A 278 17.71 12.93 26.52
CA THR A 278 17.59 12.21 27.79
C THR A 278 18.18 10.80 27.70
N TYR A 279 17.94 10.07 26.60
CA TYR A 279 18.20 8.63 26.53
C TYR A 279 19.41 8.21 25.70
N ARG A 280 19.84 9.04 24.74
CA ARG A 280 20.88 8.66 23.76
C ARG A 280 22.22 8.21 24.36
N LYS A 281 22.55 8.66 25.58
CA LYS A 281 23.84 8.37 26.24
C LYS A 281 23.78 7.23 27.25
N ASN A 282 22.59 6.87 27.74
CA ASN A 282 22.40 5.96 28.87
C ASN A 282 21.48 4.77 28.57
N THR A 283 20.97 4.64 27.35
CA THR A 283 20.13 3.51 26.92
C THR A 283 20.88 2.57 25.98
N VAL A 284 20.65 1.27 26.14
CA VAL A 284 21.02 0.22 25.19
C VAL A 284 19.73 -0.45 24.72
N ILE A 285 19.60 -0.61 23.40
CA ILE A 285 18.49 -1.30 22.75
C ILE A 285 18.97 -2.67 22.32
N PHE A 286 18.18 -3.69 22.60
CA PHE A 286 18.37 -5.04 22.06
C PHE A 286 17.21 -5.33 21.09
N LEU A 287 17.57 -5.61 19.84
CA LEU A 287 16.64 -5.98 18.78
C LEU A 287 16.87 -7.44 18.40
N LEU A 288 15.81 -8.24 18.50
CA LEU A 288 15.81 -9.66 18.16
C LEU A 288 14.36 -10.13 17.90
N PRO A 289 14.16 -11.06 16.96
CA PRO A 289 12.88 -11.74 16.80
C PRO A 289 12.67 -12.76 17.93
N ASN A 290 11.41 -13.15 18.18
CA ASN A 290 11.08 -14.18 19.17
C ASN A 290 11.42 -15.60 18.67
N GLU A 291 11.41 -15.81 17.36
CA GLU A 291 11.65 -17.10 16.72
C GLU A 291 12.28 -16.95 15.31
N SER A 292 12.43 -18.05 14.57
CA SER A 292 13.23 -18.14 13.33
C SER A 292 12.42 -18.00 12.03
N GLY A 293 11.10 -17.91 12.13
CA GLY A 293 10.12 -18.02 11.07
C GLY A 293 10.02 -19.39 10.40
N GLY A 294 10.80 -20.38 10.84
CA GLY A 294 11.02 -21.62 10.10
C GLY A 294 11.94 -21.44 8.88
N PHE A 295 12.61 -20.30 8.75
CA PHE A 295 13.60 -20.08 7.69
C PHE A 295 14.84 -20.95 7.90
N TYR A 296 15.49 -21.30 6.80
CA TYR A 296 16.68 -22.15 6.82
C TYR A 296 17.87 -21.45 7.50
N ASP A 297 18.49 -22.13 8.46
CA ASP A 297 19.81 -21.80 9.00
C ASP A 297 20.73 -23.02 8.87
N HIS A 298 21.97 -22.82 8.41
CA HIS A 298 22.91 -23.90 8.14
C HIS A 298 23.56 -24.48 9.41
N VAL A 299 23.47 -23.80 10.55
CA VAL A 299 24.09 -24.25 11.79
C VAL A 299 23.08 -25.09 12.57
N SER A 300 23.43 -26.35 12.81
CA SER A 300 22.64 -27.22 13.67
C SER A 300 22.49 -26.61 15.07
N PRO A 301 21.28 -26.60 15.66
CA PRO A 301 21.08 -26.12 17.02
C PRO A 301 21.99 -26.86 18.01
N PRO A 302 22.52 -26.17 19.03
CA PRO A 302 23.32 -26.80 20.07
C PRO A 302 22.48 -27.79 20.91
N PRO A 303 23.13 -28.69 21.67
CA PRO A 303 22.47 -29.62 22.59
C PRO A 303 21.61 -28.89 23.62
N SER A 304 20.60 -29.57 24.19
CA SER A 304 19.62 -28.98 25.11
C SER A 304 20.20 -28.05 26.17
N SER A 305 19.45 -26.99 26.44
CA SER A 305 19.78 -25.97 27.43
C SER A 305 19.96 -26.57 28.82
N THR A 306 21.03 -26.18 29.50
CA THR A 306 21.33 -26.64 30.87
C THR A 306 20.44 -26.00 31.94
N ILE A 307 19.56 -25.05 31.58
CA ILE A 307 18.68 -24.34 32.51
C ILE A 307 17.32 -25.03 32.63
N ASP A 308 16.73 -25.41 31.50
CA ASP A 308 15.36 -25.93 31.38
C ASP A 308 15.31 -27.32 30.71
N ASN A 309 16.47 -27.86 30.32
CA ASN A 309 16.63 -29.14 29.63
C ASN A 309 15.87 -29.25 28.29
N GLN A 310 15.49 -28.12 27.69
CA GLN A 310 14.80 -28.07 26.39
C GLN A 310 15.80 -27.93 25.23
N PRO A 311 15.52 -28.51 24.05
CA PRO A 311 16.37 -28.34 22.87
C PRO A 311 16.42 -26.86 22.44
N TYR A 312 17.58 -26.42 21.93
CA TYR A 312 17.68 -25.13 21.28
C TYR A 312 17.00 -25.17 19.91
N GLY A 313 16.45 -24.02 19.50
CA GLY A 313 15.95 -23.81 18.14
C GLY A 313 17.03 -23.29 17.18
N PRO A 314 16.66 -22.99 15.93
CA PRO A 314 17.52 -22.30 14.98
C PRO A 314 18.04 -20.98 15.54
N ARG A 315 19.18 -20.52 15.05
CA ARG A 315 19.75 -19.22 15.44
C ARG A 315 18.83 -18.09 14.98
N ILE A 316 18.81 -17.01 15.75
CA ILE A 316 18.13 -15.76 15.42
C ILE A 316 19.14 -14.61 15.37
N PRO A 317 18.89 -13.55 14.57
CA PRO A 317 19.69 -12.34 14.64
C PRO A 317 19.56 -11.67 16.00
N PHE A 318 20.64 -11.03 16.45
CA PHE A 318 20.67 -10.24 17.67
C PHE A 318 21.48 -8.97 17.42
N VAL A 319 20.86 -7.82 17.64
CA VAL A 319 21.48 -6.51 17.43
C VAL A 319 21.41 -5.71 18.72
N ALA A 320 22.54 -5.14 19.14
CA ALA A 320 22.61 -4.21 20.25
C ALA A 320 22.97 -2.81 19.74
N VAL A 321 22.16 -1.80 20.08
CA VAL A 321 22.34 -0.41 19.65
C VAL A 321 22.46 0.50 20.88
N GLY A 322 23.47 1.35 20.91
CA GLY A 322 23.66 2.32 22.00
C GLY A 322 25.05 2.91 22.00
N HIS A 323 25.21 4.10 22.59
CA HIS A 323 26.49 4.83 22.63
C HIS A 323 27.59 4.08 23.42
N GLN A 324 27.20 3.17 24.31
CA GLN A 324 28.08 2.39 25.18
C GLN A 324 28.59 1.11 24.50
N ILE A 325 28.04 0.73 23.34
CA ILE A 325 28.40 -0.48 22.63
C ILE A 325 29.71 -0.26 21.87
N LYS A 326 30.71 -1.14 22.10
CA LYS A 326 31.99 -1.10 21.38
C LYS A 326 31.77 -1.59 19.94
N LYS A 327 32.46 -0.93 19.00
CA LYS A 327 32.16 -0.88 17.55
C LYS A 327 31.98 -2.22 16.82
N ILE A 328 32.38 -3.36 17.39
CA ILE A 328 32.11 -4.71 16.85
C ILE A 328 32.07 -5.71 18.02
N MET A 329 30.91 -6.31 18.31
CA MET A 329 30.80 -7.47 19.21
C MET A 329 29.91 -8.53 18.55
N PHE A 330 30.51 -9.63 18.09
CA PHE A 330 29.78 -10.87 17.84
C PHE A 330 29.92 -11.72 19.10
N HIS A 331 28.82 -11.98 19.79
CA HIS A 331 28.77 -12.87 20.95
C HIS A 331 27.56 -13.79 20.80
N MET A 332 27.71 -15.04 21.20
CA MET A 332 26.61 -16.00 21.20
C MET A 332 25.70 -15.68 22.39
N PHE A 333 24.52 -15.13 22.11
CA PHE A 333 23.52 -14.83 23.13
C PHE A 333 22.40 -15.86 23.10
N LYS A 334 21.90 -16.21 24.29
CA LYS A 334 20.68 -16.99 24.48
C LYS A 334 19.58 -16.04 24.95
N TRP A 335 18.44 -16.02 24.27
CA TRP A 335 17.21 -15.54 24.89
C TRP A 335 16.66 -16.66 25.78
N ASN A 336 16.82 -16.52 27.09
CA ASN A 336 16.11 -17.40 28.01
C ASN A 336 14.63 -16.99 27.95
N ARG A 337 13.73 -17.93 27.64
CA ARG A 337 12.29 -17.71 27.81
C ARG A 337 12.05 -17.11 29.19
N LEU A 338 11.34 -15.98 29.24
CA LEU A 338 10.62 -15.58 30.43
C LEU A 338 9.50 -16.62 30.57
N VAL A 339 9.77 -17.69 31.31
CA VAL A 339 8.81 -18.77 31.61
C VAL A 339 7.83 -18.28 32.66
#